data_AF-A0AB38G3N6-F1
#
_entry.id   AF-A0AB38G3N6-F1
#
_cell.length_a   1.000
_cell.length_b   1.000
_cell.length_c   1.000
_cell.angle_alpha   90.00
_cell.angle_beta   90.00
_cell.angle_gamma   90.00
#
_symmetry.space_group_name_H-M   'P 1'
#
loop_
_entity.id
_entity.type
_entity.pdbx_description
1 polymer ?
#
loop_
_entity_poly.entity_id
_entity_poly.type
_entity_poly.pdbx_seq_one_letter_code
_entity_poly.pdbx_strand_id
1 'polypeptide(L)'
;MYSHKDDPVFDFVKKQKKVSCVVVGSSYEKLATKSVQFVDNDNYQAGRDVTQFMVSKGFEHLVFAYTDMNELVQTERYRGCCEYLQEHQKDSLSLHFSWVKENENILKFQQFLAEHPKT
;
A
#
# COMPACT_ATOMS: atom_id res chain seq x y z
N MET A 1 -12.46 2.48 -9.57
CA MET A 1 -12.42 2.01 -8.16
C MET A 1 -10.99 1.62 -7.84
N TYR A 2 -10.55 1.68 -6.58
CA TYR A 2 -9.27 1.07 -6.21
C TYR A 2 -9.48 -0.38 -5.82
N SER A 3 -8.46 -1.20 -6.02
CA SER A 3 -8.46 -2.57 -5.53
C SER A 3 -8.50 -2.59 -4.00
N HIS A 4 -9.62 -3.06 -3.44
CA HIS A 4 -9.82 -3.33 -2.01
C HIS A 4 -10.34 -4.77 -1.78
N LYS A 5 -9.84 -5.43 -0.73
CA LYS A 5 -10.20 -6.82 -0.41
C LYS A 5 -11.64 -6.88 0.13
N ASP A 6 -12.42 -7.86 -0.32
CA ASP A 6 -13.81 -8.07 0.14
C ASP A 6 -14.71 -6.80 -0.03
N ASP A 7 -14.53 -6.05 -1.13
CA ASP A 7 -15.29 -4.83 -1.42
C ASP A 7 -16.74 -5.14 -1.86
N PRO A 8 -17.76 -4.79 -1.05
CA PRO A 8 -19.16 -5.08 -1.35
C PRO A 8 -19.71 -4.27 -2.54
N VAL A 9 -19.13 -3.09 -2.82
CA VAL A 9 -19.49 -2.27 -3.98
C VAL A 9 -18.97 -2.95 -5.25
N PHE A 10 -17.74 -3.46 -5.21
CA PHE A 10 -17.18 -4.21 -6.33
C PHE A 10 -18.00 -5.48 -6.62
N ASP A 11 -18.38 -6.21 -5.57
CA ASP A 11 -19.25 -7.38 -5.68
C ASP A 11 -20.62 -7.06 -6.27
N PHE A 12 -21.19 -5.91 -5.92
CA PHE A 12 -22.46 -5.46 -6.48
C PHE A 12 -22.32 -5.12 -7.97
N VAL A 13 -21.28 -4.39 -8.35
CA VAL A 13 -21.03 -3.95 -9.74
C VAL A 13 -20.75 -5.15 -10.66
N LYS A 14 -19.96 -6.14 -10.21
CA LYS A 14 -19.69 -7.38 -10.96
C LYS A 14 -20.97 -8.13 -11.35
N LYS A 15 -22.02 -8.05 -10.53
CA LYS A 15 -23.31 -8.73 -10.78
C LYS A 15 -24.19 -8.01 -11.81
N GLN A 16 -23.84 -6.79 -12.23
CA GLN A 16 -24.63 -5.99 -13.17
C GLN A 16 -24.27 -6.31 -14.62
N LYS A 17 -25.20 -6.94 -15.36
CA LYS A 17 -24.98 -7.36 -16.75
C LYS A 17 -24.72 -6.23 -17.77
N LYS A 18 -25.06 -4.99 -17.42
CA LYS A 18 -24.99 -3.82 -18.31
C LYS A 18 -23.98 -2.76 -17.85
N VAL A 19 -23.20 -3.04 -16.81
CA VAL A 19 -22.21 -2.10 -16.28
C VAL A 19 -20.82 -2.63 -16.58
N SER A 20 -19.95 -1.76 -17.08
CA SER A 20 -18.51 -2.00 -17.17
C SER A 20 -17.80 -1.09 -16.18
N CYS A 21 -16.73 -1.56 -15.55
CA CYS A 21 -15.94 -0.75 -14.64
C CYS A 21 -14.44 -0.94 -14.84
N VAL A 22 -13.70 0.12 -14.51
CA VAL A 22 -12.25 0.12 -14.44
C VAL A 22 -11.83 0.16 -12.97
N VAL A 23 -10.97 -0.78 -12.61
CA VAL A 23 -10.34 -0.88 -11.30
C VAL A 23 -8.86 -0.50 -11.45
N VAL A 24 -8.38 0.36 -10.57
CA VAL A 24 -6.99 0.81 -10.50
C VAL A 24 -6.29 0.01 -9.41
N GLY A 25 -5.21 -0.67 -9.77
CA GLY A 25 -4.53 -1.68 -8.97
C GLY A 25 -4.69 -3.10 -9.56
N SER A 26 -3.98 -4.05 -8.96
CA SER A 26 -3.98 -5.47 -9.32
C SER A 26 -5.29 -6.16 -8.95
N SER A 27 -5.63 -7.24 -9.65
CA SER A 27 -6.87 -8.02 -9.42
C SER A 27 -6.73 -8.97 -8.23
N TYR A 28 -7.74 -9.02 -7.35
CA TYR A 28 -7.86 -10.08 -6.33
C TYR A 28 -8.36 -11.41 -6.90
N GLU A 29 -9.01 -11.38 -8.06
CA GLU A 29 -9.64 -12.55 -8.65
C GLU A 29 -8.75 -13.16 -9.75
N LYS A 30 -8.62 -14.48 -9.74
CA LYS A 30 -7.85 -15.25 -10.74
C LYS A 30 -8.48 -15.21 -12.14
N LEU A 31 -9.74 -14.80 -12.26
CA LEU A 31 -10.47 -14.80 -13.53
C LEU A 31 -11.02 -13.41 -13.81
N ALA A 32 -10.47 -12.76 -14.85
CA ALA A 32 -11.02 -11.52 -15.35
C ALA A 32 -12.41 -11.77 -15.97
N THR A 33 -13.40 -11.01 -15.55
CA THR A 33 -14.70 -10.95 -16.24
C THR A 33 -14.62 -9.91 -17.37
N LYS A 34 -15.29 -10.16 -18.50
CA LYS A 34 -15.22 -9.26 -19.68
C LYS A 34 -15.63 -7.80 -19.38
N SER A 35 -16.43 -7.58 -18.34
CA SER A 35 -16.94 -6.26 -17.94
C SER A 35 -16.03 -5.49 -16.97
N VAL A 36 -14.95 -6.10 -16.48
CA VAL A 36 -14.01 -5.48 -15.54
C VAL A 36 -12.63 -5.37 -16.18
N GLN A 37 -12.07 -4.17 -16.17
CA GLN A 37 -10.71 -3.91 -16.63
C GLN A 37 -9.86 -3.45 -15.45
N PHE A 38 -8.61 -3.92 -15.39
CA PHE A 38 -7.65 -3.53 -14.36
C PHE A 38 -6.54 -2.69 -14.98
N VAL A 39 -6.20 -1.58 -14.34
CA VAL A 39 -5.02 -0.79 -14.65
C VAL A 39 -4.06 -0.99 -13.49
N ASP A 40 -3.08 -1.84 -13.71
CA ASP A 40 -2.12 -2.22 -12.70
C ASP A 40 -0.83 -1.40 -12.84
N ASN A 41 -0.43 -0.74 -11.77
CA ASN A 41 0.95 -0.32 -11.59
C ASN A 41 1.57 -1.43 -10.75
N ASP A 42 2.69 -1.99 -11.18
CA ASP A 42 3.43 -2.98 -10.37
C ASP A 42 3.85 -2.33 -9.03
N ASN A 43 2.95 -2.40 -8.05
CA ASN A 43 3.05 -1.68 -6.79
C ASN A 43 4.13 -2.31 -5.92
N TYR A 44 4.34 -3.61 -6.08
CA TYR A 44 5.46 -4.32 -5.48
C TYR A 44 6.78 -3.74 -5.98
N GLN A 45 6.98 -3.66 -7.30
CA GLN A 45 8.19 -3.07 -7.86
C GLN A 45 8.33 -1.59 -7.49
N ALA A 46 7.23 -0.82 -7.51
CA ALA A 46 7.25 0.58 -7.08
C ALA A 46 7.70 0.75 -5.63
N GLY A 47 7.27 -0.14 -4.73
CA GLY A 47 7.75 -0.19 -3.35
C GLY A 47 9.24 -0.47 -3.26
N ARG A 48 9.72 -1.47 -4.02
CA ARG A 48 11.15 -1.79 -4.10
C ARG A 48 11.98 -0.63 -4.64
N ASP A 49 11.55 0.01 -5.72
CA ASP A 49 12.29 1.07 -6.41
C ASP A 49 12.50 2.29 -5.52
N VAL A 50 11.47 2.71 -4.79
CA VAL A 50 11.57 3.84 -3.84
C VAL A 50 12.52 3.48 -2.69
N THR A 51 12.40 2.28 -2.13
CA THR A 51 13.30 1.82 -1.05
C THR A 51 14.74 1.73 -1.54
N GLN A 52 14.97 1.18 -2.73
CA GLN A 52 16.28 1.13 -3.36
C GLN A 52 16.87 2.53 -3.51
N PHE A 53 16.09 3.46 -4.05
CA PHE A 53 16.51 4.84 -4.21
C PHE A 53 16.92 5.44 -2.86
N MET A 54 16.09 5.33 -1.83
CA MET A 54 16.39 5.87 -0.50
C MET A 54 17.64 5.23 0.12
N VAL A 55 17.77 3.91 0.08
CA VAL A 55 18.95 3.22 0.59
C VAL A 55 20.21 3.63 -0.18
N SER A 56 20.13 3.78 -1.51
CA SER A 56 21.25 4.24 -2.34
C SER A 56 21.69 5.68 -2.05
N LYS A 57 20.80 6.50 -1.47
CA LYS A 57 21.10 7.85 -1.00
C LYS A 57 21.68 7.88 0.42
N GLY A 58 21.83 6.73 1.07
CA GLY A 58 22.39 6.62 2.42
C GLY A 58 21.37 6.79 3.55
N PHE A 59 20.06 6.76 3.25
CA PHE A 59 19.06 6.72 4.33
C PHE A 59 19.06 5.33 4.98
N GLU A 60 19.27 5.29 6.30
CA GLU A 60 19.42 4.04 7.05
C GLU A 60 18.17 3.61 7.81
N HIS A 61 17.34 4.57 8.22
CA HIS A 61 16.17 4.35 9.06
C HIS A 61 14.89 4.71 8.30
N LEU A 62 14.37 3.76 7.51
CA LEU A 62 13.20 3.97 6.68
C LEU A 62 11.91 3.52 7.39
N VAL A 63 10.87 4.34 7.26
CA VAL A 63 9.54 4.08 7.83
C VAL A 63 8.51 4.09 6.71
N PHE A 64 7.72 3.03 6.62
CA PHE A 64 6.58 2.97 5.72
C PHE A 64 5.31 3.47 6.41
N ALA A 65 4.86 4.68 6.08
CA ALA A 65 3.60 5.22 6.56
C ALA A 65 2.42 4.75 5.68
N TYR A 66 1.33 4.31 6.30
CA TYR A 66 0.17 3.74 5.59
C TYR A 66 -1.14 4.02 6.34
N THR A 67 -2.27 3.82 5.65
CA THR A 67 -3.61 4.03 6.22
C THR A 67 -4.50 2.80 6.21
N ASP A 68 -4.42 1.95 5.19
CA ASP A 68 -5.23 0.73 5.12
C ASP A 68 -4.53 -0.37 4.33
N MET A 69 -4.18 -1.47 5.01
CA MET A 69 -3.55 -2.64 4.38
C MET A 69 -4.56 -3.58 3.70
N ASN A 70 -5.85 -3.25 3.68
CA ASN A 70 -6.82 -3.91 2.80
C ASN A 70 -6.81 -3.33 1.38
N GLU A 71 -6.23 -2.13 1.19
CA GLU A 71 -5.96 -1.56 -0.13
C GLU A 71 -4.70 -2.20 -0.72
N LEU A 72 -4.85 -2.96 -1.81
CA LEU A 72 -3.74 -3.72 -2.40
C LEU A 72 -2.53 -2.85 -2.76
N VAL A 73 -2.79 -1.62 -3.20
CA VAL A 73 -1.75 -0.66 -3.55
C VAL A 73 -0.77 -0.42 -2.39
N GLN A 74 -1.29 -0.34 -1.16
CA GLN A 74 -0.48 -0.11 0.04
C GLN A 74 0.21 -1.40 0.47
N THR A 75 -0.51 -2.53 0.45
CA THR A 75 0.01 -3.85 0.83
C THR A 75 1.18 -4.28 -0.07
N GLU A 76 1.03 -4.13 -1.39
CA GLU A 76 2.05 -4.52 -2.36
C GLU A 76 3.29 -3.64 -2.26
N ARG A 77 3.12 -2.31 -2.12
CA ARG A 77 4.24 -1.38 -1.89
C ARG A 77 4.96 -1.69 -0.59
N TYR A 78 4.22 -1.89 0.50
CA TYR A 78 4.79 -2.25 1.80
C TYR A 78 5.61 -3.52 1.70
N ARG A 79 5.08 -4.55 1.04
CA ARG A 79 5.77 -5.81 0.79
C ARG A 79 7.06 -5.60 0.00
N GLY A 80 7.01 -4.83 -1.09
CA GLY A 80 8.20 -4.49 -1.87
C GLY A 80 9.27 -3.80 -1.02
N CYS A 81 8.88 -2.83 -0.20
CA CYS A 81 9.79 -2.14 0.71
C CYS A 81 10.42 -3.10 1.74
N CYS A 82 9.62 -3.92 2.42
CA CYS A 82 10.11 -4.86 3.42
C CYS A 82 11.06 -5.90 2.84
N GLU A 83 10.73 -6.49 1.70
CA GLU A 83 11.59 -7.49 1.05
C GLU A 83 12.93 -6.88 0.63
N TYR A 84 12.93 -5.66 0.05
CA TYR A 84 14.17 -4.97 -0.28
C TYR A 84 15.04 -4.69 0.96
N LEU A 85 14.43 -4.19 2.05
CA LEU A 85 15.16 -3.91 3.30
C LEU A 85 15.74 -5.19 3.92
N GLN A 86 14.96 -6.27 3.93
CA GLN A 86 15.39 -7.58 4.43
C GLN A 86 16.58 -8.14 3.64
N GLU A 87 16.55 -8.05 2.31
CA GLU A 87 17.67 -8.48 1.45
C GLU A 87 18.96 -7.70 1.74
N HIS A 88 18.84 -6.46 2.22
CA HIS A 88 19.96 -5.58 2.57
C HIS A 88 20.25 -5.53 4.09
N GLN A 89 19.67 -6.46 4.87
CA GLN A 89 19.85 -6.58 6.32
C GLN A 89 19.55 -5.27 7.07
N LYS A 90 18.52 -4.55 6.62
CA LYS A 90 18.00 -3.34 7.26
C LYS A 90 16.65 -3.61 7.91
N ASP A 91 16.39 -2.91 9.00
CA ASP A 91 15.11 -2.99 9.70
C ASP A 91 14.00 -2.32 8.87
N SER A 92 12.82 -2.94 8.87
CA SER A 92 11.61 -2.34 8.32
C SER A 92 10.73 -1.79 9.44
N LEU A 93 10.51 -0.48 9.46
CA LEU A 93 9.55 0.16 10.36
C LEU A 93 8.29 0.58 9.59
N SER A 94 7.15 0.61 10.28
CA SER A 94 5.90 1.08 9.69
C SER A 94 5.09 1.92 10.67
N LEU A 95 4.30 2.85 10.13
CA LEU A 95 3.44 3.73 10.90
C LEU A 95 2.05 3.80 10.28
N HIS A 96 1.06 3.27 11.00
CA HIS A 96 -0.34 3.31 10.60
C HIS A 96 -1.00 4.64 10.99
N PHE A 97 -1.75 5.24 10.08
CA PHE A 97 -2.59 6.42 10.30
C PHE A 97 -4.06 6.12 10.06
N SER A 98 -4.94 6.78 10.81
CA SER A 98 -6.37 6.76 10.54
C SER A 98 -6.73 7.75 9.43
N TRP A 99 -7.65 7.38 8.55
CA TRP A 99 -8.17 8.30 7.51
C TRP A 99 -8.90 9.53 8.07
N VAL A 100 -9.54 9.40 9.23
CA VAL A 100 -10.52 10.40 9.71
C VAL A 100 -10.13 11.06 11.02
N LYS A 101 -9.05 10.62 11.65
CA LYS A 101 -8.65 11.08 12.99
C LYS A 101 -7.33 11.83 12.97
N GLU A 102 -7.33 13.01 12.36
CA GLU A 102 -6.13 13.83 12.17
C GLU A 102 -5.41 14.16 13.48
N ASN A 103 -6.14 14.58 14.52
CA ASN A 103 -5.53 14.89 15.82
C ASN A 103 -4.87 13.67 16.47
N GLU A 104 -5.47 12.47 16.35
CA GLU A 104 -4.86 11.23 16.84
C GLU A 104 -3.61 10.87 16.01
N ASN A 105 -3.63 11.11 14.70
CA ASN A 105 -2.48 10.89 13.82
C ASN A 105 -1.30 11.79 14.19
N ILE A 106 -1.55 13.06 14.47
CA ILE A 106 -0.49 14.01 14.87
C ILE A 106 0.18 13.54 16.16
N LEU A 107 -0.62 13.18 17.17
CA LEU A 107 -0.10 12.66 18.45
C LEU A 107 0.71 11.39 18.24
N LYS A 108 0.19 10.46 17.43
CA LYS A 108 0.86 9.20 17.11
C LYS A 108 2.18 9.41 16.38
N PHE A 109 2.23 10.35 15.43
CA PHE A 109 3.44 10.70 14.71
C PHE A 109 4.50 11.31 15.63
N GLN A 110 4.10 12.25 16.50
CA GLN A 110 4.99 12.85 17.48
C GLN A 110 5.56 11.82 18.45
N GLN A 111 4.72 10.91 18.94
CA GLN A 111 5.15 9.81 19.81
C GLN A 111 6.14 8.89 19.07
N PHE A 112 5.84 8.52 17.83
CA PHE A 112 6.71 7.67 17.02
C PHE A 112 8.09 8.29 16.82
N LEU A 113 8.17 9.58 16.47
CA LEU A 113 9.45 10.28 16.31
C LEU A 113 10.24 10.37 17.62
N ALA A 114 9.55 10.51 18.76
CA ALA A 114 10.19 10.50 20.07
C ALA A 114 10.79 9.13 20.42
N GLU A 115 10.12 8.04 20.04
CA GLU A 115 10.58 6.65 20.23
C GLU A 115 11.68 6.25 19.23
N HIS A 116 11.70 6.87 18.04
CA HIS A 116 12.63 6.59 16.95
C HIS A 116 13.41 7.85 16.51
N PRO A 117 14.27 8.44 17.34
CA PRO A 117 14.92 9.74 17.05
C PRO A 117 15.92 9.73 15.88
N LYS A 118 16.17 8.56 15.28
CA LYS A 118 17.09 8.37 14.15
C LYS A 118 16.40 8.25 12.79
N THR A 119 15.07 8.08 12.76
CA THR A 119 14.26 8.19 11.53
C THR A 119 14.04 9.65 11.20
#